data_AF-Q0GIJ9-F1
#
_entry.id   AF-Q0GIJ9-F1
#
_cell.length_a   1.000
_cell.length_b   1.000
_cell.length_c   1.000
_cell.angle_alpha   90.00
_cell.angle_beta   90.00
_cell.angle_gamma   90.00
#
_symmetry.space_group_name_H-M   'P 1'
#
loop_
_entity.id
_entity.type
_entity.pdbx_description
1 polymer ?
#
loop_
_entity_poly.entity_id
_entity_poly.type
_entity_poly.pdbx_seq_one_letter_code
_entity_poly.pdbx_strand_id
1 'polypeptide(L)' 'MVSAETVIHKRKGKNTMSKNKTPMTPEAAARIQSHEAKNNGGKVEKGSFTGRAQRAADHNQKQGK' A
#
# COMPACT_ATOMS: atom_id res chain seq x y z
N MET A 1 -1.78 -29.07 23.89
CA MET A 1 -2.44 -27.80 23.52
C MET A 1 -1.83 -27.36 22.20
N VAL A 2 -2.60 -27.39 21.11
CA VAL A 2 -2.13 -27.12 19.75
C VAL A 2 -2.18 -25.60 19.54
N SER A 3 -1.04 -24.96 19.24
CA SER A 3 -1.02 -23.58 18.73
C SER A 3 -0.38 -23.59 17.36
N ALA A 4 -1.23 -23.29 16.38
CA ALA A 4 -1.05 -23.55 14.97
C ALA A 4 0.18 -22.87 14.35
N GLU A 5 0.86 -23.63 13.51
CA GLU A 5 1.88 -23.17 12.58
C GLU A 5 1.38 -22.00 11.75
N THR A 6 2.24 -21.00 11.60
CA THR A 6 1.99 -19.84 10.75
C THR A 6 2.01 -20.27 9.28
N VAL A 7 0.86 -20.69 8.75
CA VAL A 7 0.69 -20.95 7.32
C VAL A 7 0.54 -19.61 6.60
N ILE A 8 1.68 -19.05 6.17
CA ILE A 8 1.71 -17.94 5.22
C ILE A 8 1.18 -18.46 3.88
N HIS A 9 -0.13 -18.37 3.68
CA HIS A 9 -0.72 -18.47 2.35
C HIS A 9 -0.17 -17.32 1.51
N LYS A 10 0.82 -17.62 0.67
CA LYS A 10 1.28 -16.73 -0.39
C LYS A 10 0.10 -16.48 -1.32
N ARG A 11 -0.66 -15.42 -1.03
CA ARG A 11 -1.74 -14.92 -1.90
C ARG A 11 -1.10 -14.60 -3.25
N LYS A 12 -1.13 -15.53 -4.20
CA LYS A 12 -1.00 -15.23 -5.63
C LYS A 12 -2.25 -14.42 -6.01
N GLY A 13 -2.18 -13.11 -5.75
CA GLY A 13 -3.14 -12.13 -6.22
C GLY A 13 -3.14 -12.12 -7.73
N LYS A 14 -4.30 -12.43 -8.29
CA LYS A 14 -4.63 -12.59 -9.71
C LYS A 14 -4.05 -11.46 -10.59
N ASN A 15 -3.41 -11.84 -11.69
CA ASN A 15 -3.02 -10.96 -12.79
C ASN A 15 -4.26 -10.34 -13.45
N THR A 16 -4.47 -9.03 -13.28
CA THR A 16 -5.28 -8.23 -14.20
C THR A 16 -4.53 -6.94 -14.54
N MET A 17 -3.48 -7.07 -15.36
CA MET A 17 -2.81 -5.94 -16.01
C MET A 17 -3.78 -5.32 -17.01
N SER A 18 -4.62 -4.39 -16.56
CA SER A 18 -5.32 -3.48 -17.47
C SER A 18 -4.33 -2.40 -17.88
N LYS A 19 -4.00 -2.39 -19.18
CA LYS A 19 -2.79 -1.87 -19.82
C LYS A 19 -2.45 -0.38 -19.71
N ASN A 20 -3.15 0.43 -18.90
CA ASN A 20 -2.95 1.90 -18.89
C ASN A 20 -2.97 2.53 -17.48
N LYS A 21 -2.72 1.77 -16.40
CA LYS A 21 -2.71 2.34 -15.05
C LYS A 21 -1.30 2.80 -14.66
N THR A 22 -1.16 4.07 -14.27
CA THR A 22 0.06 4.58 -13.63
C THR A 22 0.25 3.88 -12.28
N PRO A 23 1.37 3.18 -12.05
CA PRO A 23 1.61 2.55 -10.77
C PRO A 23 1.71 3.61 -9.66
N MET A 24 1.20 3.28 -8.47
CA MET A 24 1.46 4.09 -7.28
C MET A 24 2.96 4.00 -6.95
N THR A 25 3.64 5.15 -6.91
CA THR A 25 5.06 5.26 -6.58
C THR A 25 5.25 5.68 -5.11
N PRO A 26 6.44 5.41 -4.51
CA PRO A 26 6.75 5.91 -3.16
C PRO A 26 6.64 7.42 -3.04
N GLU A 27 7.03 8.15 -4.09
CA GLU A 27 6.95 9.61 -4.14
C GLU A 27 5.49 10.10 -4.15
N ALA A 28 4.61 9.45 -4.92
CA ALA A 28 3.19 9.75 -4.89
C ALA A 28 2.57 9.44 -3.51
N ALA A 29 2.97 8.33 -2.88
CA ALA A 29 2.53 8.01 -1.52
C ALA A 29 2.99 9.06 -0.49
N ALA A 30 4.22 9.58 -0.59
CA ALA A 30 4.72 10.65 0.26
C ALA A 30 3.93 11.96 0.09
N ARG A 31 3.55 12.31 -1.15
CA ARG A 31 2.68 13.47 -1.43
C ARG A 31 1.31 13.31 -0.76
N ILE A 32 0.70 12.12 -0.87
CA ILE A 32 -0.59 11.81 -0.22
C ILE A 32 -0.46 11.92 1.30
N GLN A 33 0.63 11.41 1.89
CA GLN A 33 0.91 11.51 3.32
C GLN A 33 1.05 12.95 3.79
N SER A 34 1.81 13.78 3.06
CA SER A 34 1.97 15.19 3.40
C SER A 34 0.65 15.95 3.33
N HIS A 35 -0.18 15.68 2.32
CA HIS A 35 -1.49 16.31 2.18
C HIS A 35 -2.43 15.95 3.34
N GLU A 36 -2.50 14.67 3.70
CA GLU A 36 -3.33 14.23 4.83
C GLU A 36 -2.83 14.84 6.15
N ALA A 37 -1.52 14.81 6.40
CA ALA A 37 -0.93 15.42 7.58
C ALA A 37 -1.25 16.92 7.66
N LYS A 38 -1.13 17.67 6.54
CA LYS A 38 -1.47 19.10 6.51
C LYS A 38 -2.94 19.35 6.89
N ASN A 39 -3.85 18.51 6.41
CA ASN A 39 -5.27 18.65 6.67
C ASN A 39 -5.66 18.27 8.11
N ASN A 40 -4.92 17.35 8.72
CA ASN A 40 -5.24 16.76 10.03
C ASN A 40 -4.28 17.24 11.14
N GLY A 41 -3.72 18.45 11.02
CA GLY A 41 -2.88 19.06 12.07
C GLY A 41 -1.57 18.30 12.33
N GLY A 42 -0.95 17.78 11.28
CA GLY A 42 0.29 16.99 11.30
C GLY A 42 0.10 15.49 11.50
N LYS A 43 -1.14 14.99 11.51
CA LYS A 43 -1.45 13.58 11.81
C LYS A 43 -1.96 12.83 10.59
N VAL A 44 -1.70 11.53 10.56
CA VAL A 44 -2.23 10.62 9.54
C VAL A 44 -3.10 9.62 10.27
N GLU A 45 -4.36 9.50 9.87
CA GLU A 45 -5.31 8.66 10.58
C GLU A 45 -5.10 7.18 10.24
N LYS A 46 -5.29 6.30 11.22
CA LYS A 46 -5.20 4.86 10.95
C LYS A 46 -6.38 4.43 10.10
N GLY A 47 -6.08 3.72 9.00
CA GLY A 47 -7.10 3.22 8.07
C GLY A 47 -7.50 4.21 6.98
N SER A 48 -6.90 5.39 6.95
CA SER A 48 -7.09 6.37 5.89
C SER A 48 -6.44 5.91 4.57
N PHE A 49 -6.62 6.73 3.54
CA PHE A 49 -6.14 6.42 2.19
C PHE A 49 -4.61 6.33 2.10
N THR A 50 -3.87 7.06 2.94
CA THR A 50 -2.39 6.96 3.00
C THR A 50 -1.90 5.55 3.24
N GLY A 51 -2.50 4.80 4.17
CA GLY A 51 -2.11 3.41 4.44
C GLY A 51 -2.34 2.50 3.22
N ARG A 52 -3.36 2.78 2.42
CA ARG A 52 -3.61 2.06 1.15
C ARG A 52 -2.59 2.47 0.08
N ALA A 53 -2.24 3.75 -0.01
CA ALA A 53 -1.26 4.27 -0.95
C ALA A 53 0.15 3.72 -0.69
N GLN A 54 0.60 3.72 0.58
CA GLN A 54 1.88 3.15 0.99
C GLN A 54 1.95 1.66 0.64
N ARG A 55 0.91 0.88 0.98
CA ARG A 55 0.86 -0.54 0.65
C ARG A 55 0.92 -0.79 -0.87
N ALA A 56 0.29 0.06 -1.67
CA ALA A 56 0.36 -0.02 -3.12
C ALA A 56 1.76 0.32 -3.65
N ALA A 57 2.42 1.35 -3.11
CA ALA A 57 3.80 1.70 -3.44
C ALA A 57 4.76 0.54 -3.12
N ASP A 58 4.70 -0.02 -1.91
CA ASP A 58 5.56 -1.15 -1.52
C ASP A 58 5.35 -2.38 -2.41
N HIS A 59 4.09 -2.64 -2.78
CA HIS A 59 3.77 -3.73 -3.68
C HIS A 59 4.33 -3.48 -5.09
N ASN A 60 4.24 -2.25 -5.61
CA ASN A 60 4.75 -1.90 -6.93
C ASN A 60 6.28 -1.87 -6.98
N GLN A 61 6.94 -1.40 -5.92
CA GLN A 61 8.40 -1.48 -5.77
C GLN A 61 8.89 -2.92 -5.80
N LYS A 62 8.20 -3.84 -5.09
CA LYS A 62 8.50 -5.29 -5.17
C LYS A 62 8.27 -5.88 -6.56
N GLN A 63 7.42 -5.26 -7.36
CA GLN A 63 7.12 -5.67 -8.74
C GLN A 63 8.02 -4.97 -9.78
N GLY A 64 8.96 -4.11 -9.35
CA GLY A 64 9.87 -3.38 -10.25
C GLY A 64 9.18 -2.34 -11.13
N LYS A 65 8.07 -1.76 -10.66
CA LYS A 65 7.24 -0.77 -11.38
C LYS A 65 7.42 0.65 -10.87
#